data_AF-A0AAW9U8C4-F1
#
_entry.id   AF-A0AAW9U8C4-F1
#
_cell.length_a   1.000
_cell.length_b   1.000
_cell.length_c   1.000
_cell.angle_alpha   90.00
_cell.angle_beta   90.00
_cell.angle_gamma   90.00
#
_symmetry.space_group_name_H-M   'P 1'
#
loop_
_entity.id
_entity.type
_entity.pdbx_description
1 polymer ?
#
loop_
_entity_poly.entity_id
_entity_poly.type
_entity_poly.pdbx_seq_one_letter_code
_entity_poly.pdbx_strand_id
1 'polypeptide(L)'
;MSQSNVLPFDDLSETSAAVADAVAIVRARFVEAADTMLHIDVRSIRPAAVRSFWPDIQPEPMDRVEAVIRYRPSAAAISRAEEVMYGWLLDYARDNERRVLLGKWSMCIAAPHISGSFRQFCKKTGRVRRTAERRLFNEFQHIASELIKIPQSLQEPNWNRVSPMMPNSDTDFDKLREPLTKYALHGMTSDAKPIYDPASPELAALIKRLEKANRRRQREKRAA
;
A
#
# COMPACT_ATOMS: atom_id res chain seq x y z
N MET A 1 49.97 22.82 -23.45
CA MET A 1 48.68 22.83 -22.73
C MET A 1 47.87 21.65 -23.26
N SER A 2 47.84 20.56 -22.50
CA SER A 2 47.24 19.30 -22.94
C SER A 2 45.75 19.34 -22.61
N GLN A 3 44.89 19.32 -23.64
CA GLN A 3 43.45 19.15 -23.47
C GLN A 3 43.22 17.69 -23.09
N SER A 4 42.92 17.45 -21.82
CA SER A 4 42.43 16.18 -21.32
C SER A 4 41.02 15.94 -21.89
N ASN A 5 40.93 15.11 -22.93
CA ASN A 5 39.68 14.47 -23.34
C ASN A 5 39.26 13.49 -22.23
N VAL A 6 38.49 14.00 -21.26
CA VAL A 6 37.64 13.15 -20.41
C VAL A 6 36.52 12.64 -21.31
N LEU A 7 36.40 11.33 -21.43
CA LEU A 7 35.51 10.70 -22.40
C LEU A 7 34.02 10.97 -22.08
N PRO A 8 33.13 11.05 -23.08
CA PRO A 8 31.67 11.25 -22.91
C PRO A 8 30.93 10.04 -22.30
N PHE A 9 31.64 9.02 -21.80
CA PHE A 9 31.05 7.82 -21.23
C PHE A 9 30.53 8.02 -19.80
N ASP A 10 31.13 8.91 -19.01
CA ASP A 10 30.64 9.23 -17.66
C ASP A 10 29.29 9.97 -17.71
N ASP A 11 29.13 10.95 -18.61
CA ASP A 11 27.87 11.69 -18.79
C ASP A 11 26.70 10.77 -19.22
N LEU A 12 26.97 9.76 -20.05
CA LEU A 12 25.97 8.76 -20.45
C LEU A 12 25.56 7.86 -19.26
N SER A 13 26.50 7.56 -18.36
CA SER A 13 26.25 6.80 -17.15
C SER A 13 25.36 7.60 -16.18
N GLU A 14 25.70 8.86 -15.92
CA GLU A 14 24.95 9.75 -15.03
C GLU A 14 23.53 10.00 -15.52
N THR A 15 23.36 10.31 -16.82
CA THR A 15 22.04 10.50 -17.41
C THR A 15 21.20 9.22 -17.36
N SER A 16 21.82 8.04 -17.57
CA SER A 16 21.12 6.77 -17.45
C SER A 16 20.70 6.46 -16.01
N ALA A 17 21.51 6.83 -15.02
CA ALA A 17 21.20 6.71 -13.61
C ALA A 17 20.03 7.63 -13.21
N ALA A 18 20.06 8.88 -13.65
CA ALA A 18 18.97 9.83 -13.43
C ALA A 18 17.64 9.33 -14.02
N VAL A 19 17.68 8.75 -15.24
CA VAL A 19 16.50 8.12 -15.84
C VAL A 19 16.03 6.92 -15.02
N ALA A 20 16.93 6.07 -14.53
CA ALA A 20 16.56 4.92 -13.70
C ALA A 20 15.88 5.34 -12.39
N ASP A 21 16.39 6.37 -11.73
CA ASP A 21 15.81 6.93 -10.51
C ASP A 21 14.44 7.56 -10.79
N ALA A 22 14.33 8.34 -11.86
CA ALA A 22 13.06 8.90 -12.31
C ALA A 22 12.03 7.81 -12.67
N VAL A 23 12.45 6.68 -13.26
CA VAL A 23 11.56 5.54 -13.52
C VAL A 23 10.97 4.98 -12.22
N ALA A 24 11.77 4.87 -11.15
CA ALA A 24 11.26 4.40 -9.86
C ALA A 24 10.20 5.37 -9.30
N ILE A 25 10.47 6.68 -9.37
CA ILE A 25 9.53 7.72 -8.95
C ILE A 25 8.25 7.66 -9.79
N VAL A 26 8.35 7.67 -11.12
CA VAL A 26 7.20 7.64 -12.03
C VAL A 26 6.33 6.41 -11.74
N ARG A 27 6.93 5.22 -11.59
CA ARG A 27 6.18 4.01 -11.26
C ARG A 27 5.41 4.14 -9.95
N ALA A 28 6.06 4.68 -8.93
CA ALA A 28 5.44 4.89 -7.62
C ALA A 28 4.29 5.90 -7.71
N ARG A 29 4.47 6.99 -8.47
CA ARG A 29 3.44 8.01 -8.75
C ARG A 29 2.21 7.44 -9.44
N PHE A 30 2.41 6.53 -10.40
CA PHE A 30 1.31 5.82 -11.06
C PHE A 30 0.50 4.95 -10.11
N VAL A 31 1.15 4.28 -9.15
CA VAL A 31 0.46 3.49 -8.12
C VAL A 31 -0.25 4.38 -7.10
N GLU A 32 0.40 5.46 -6.64
CA GLU A 32 -0.20 6.47 -5.76
C GLU A 32 -1.44 7.09 -6.42
N ALA A 33 -1.37 7.44 -7.70
CA ALA A 33 -2.48 8.00 -8.44
C ALA A 33 -3.65 7.02 -8.56
N ALA A 34 -3.38 5.76 -8.89
CA ALA A 34 -4.39 4.71 -8.98
C ALA A 34 -5.09 4.46 -7.64
N ASP A 35 -4.32 4.39 -6.57
CA ASP A 35 -4.84 4.26 -5.21
C ASP A 35 -5.63 5.50 -4.77
N THR A 36 -5.15 6.71 -5.06
CA THR A 36 -5.85 7.95 -4.76
C THR A 36 -7.20 7.99 -5.47
N MET A 37 -7.23 7.74 -6.77
CA MET A 37 -8.45 7.73 -7.60
C MET A 37 -9.49 6.72 -7.12
N LEU A 38 -9.07 5.60 -6.53
CA LEU A 38 -9.97 4.64 -5.91
C LEU A 38 -10.70 5.22 -4.68
N HIS A 39 -10.02 6.08 -3.92
CA HIS A 39 -10.52 6.66 -2.66
C HIS A 39 -11.16 8.04 -2.84
N ILE A 40 -11.22 8.59 -4.05
CA ILE A 40 -12.01 9.80 -4.30
C ILE A 40 -13.49 9.42 -4.38
N ASP A 41 -14.29 9.99 -3.50
CA ASP A 41 -15.74 9.77 -3.38
C ASP A 41 -16.54 10.44 -4.52
N VAL A 42 -16.18 10.25 -5.80
CA VAL A 42 -16.92 10.86 -6.93
C VAL A 42 -18.12 10.02 -7.36
N ARG A 43 -18.09 8.69 -7.13
CA ARG A 43 -18.91 7.78 -7.93
C ARG A 43 -20.35 7.59 -7.46
N SER A 44 -20.66 7.82 -6.19
CA SER A 44 -22.02 7.75 -5.64
C SER A 44 -21.99 8.16 -4.17
N ILE A 45 -22.41 9.38 -3.85
CA ILE A 45 -22.84 9.70 -2.49
C ILE A 45 -24.12 8.90 -2.26
N ARG A 46 -24.00 7.65 -1.80
CA ARG A 46 -25.15 6.90 -1.30
C ARG A 46 -25.72 7.69 -0.11
N PRO A 47 -27.02 7.67 0.16
CA PRO A 47 -27.59 8.33 1.35
C PRO A 47 -26.88 7.92 2.66
N ALA A 48 -26.43 6.66 2.75
CA ALA A 48 -25.63 6.15 3.86
C ALA A 48 -24.15 6.61 3.88
N ALA A 49 -23.70 7.24 2.81
CA ALA A 49 -22.38 7.87 2.64
C ALA A 49 -22.48 9.40 2.59
N VAL A 50 -23.68 9.99 2.73
CA VAL A 50 -23.87 11.43 2.98
C VAL A 50 -23.30 11.67 4.37
N ARG A 51 -22.03 12.10 4.42
CA ARG A 51 -21.44 12.61 5.65
C ARG A 51 -22.16 13.90 6.01
N SER A 52 -22.64 13.97 7.25
CA SER A 52 -23.09 15.23 7.84
C SER A 52 -21.99 16.27 7.68
N PHE A 53 -22.37 17.53 7.46
CA PHE A 53 -21.48 18.69 7.37
C PHE A 53 -20.71 18.98 8.69
N TRP A 54 -20.92 18.15 9.70
CA TRP A 54 -20.30 18.21 11.01
C TRP A 54 -18.99 17.40 11.01
N PRO A 55 -17.91 17.87 11.65
CA PRO A 55 -16.73 17.03 11.88
C PRO A 55 -17.16 15.69 12.48
N ASP A 56 -16.62 14.58 11.98
CA ASP A 56 -16.80 13.28 12.65
C ASP A 56 -16.32 13.48 14.09
N ILE A 57 -17.26 13.51 15.03
CA ILE A 57 -16.96 13.55 16.45
C ILE A 57 -16.07 12.35 16.68
N GLN A 58 -14.80 12.58 17.00
CA GLN A 58 -13.94 11.48 17.39
C GLN A 58 -14.64 10.79 18.55
N PRO A 59 -14.91 9.47 18.47
CA PRO A 59 -15.51 8.78 19.58
C PRO A 59 -14.63 9.03 20.80
N GLU A 60 -15.24 9.53 21.88
CA GLU A 60 -14.59 9.66 23.19
C GLU A 60 -13.83 8.35 23.48
N PRO A 61 -12.61 8.39 24.04
CA PRO A 61 -11.69 7.25 24.13
C PRO A 61 -12.20 6.04 24.92
N MET A 62 -13.41 6.12 25.46
CA MET A 62 -14.11 5.06 26.19
C MET A 62 -14.79 4.04 25.28
N ASP A 63 -15.18 4.42 24.05
CA ASP A 63 -15.78 3.50 23.08
C ASP A 63 -14.73 3.09 22.04
N ARG A 64 -13.91 2.09 22.39
CA ARG A 64 -13.00 1.39 21.46
C ARG A 64 -13.75 0.52 20.45
N VAL A 65 -14.73 1.08 19.76
CA VAL A 65 -15.00 0.60 18.40
C VAL A 65 -13.82 1.15 17.62
N GLU A 66 -12.92 0.27 17.19
CA GLU A 66 -11.83 0.61 16.27
C GLU A 66 -12.46 1.30 15.05
N ALA A 67 -12.57 2.63 15.11
CA ALA A 67 -13.08 3.43 14.02
C ALA A 67 -12.00 3.29 12.95
N VAL A 68 -12.21 2.35 12.02
CA VAL A 68 -11.39 2.21 10.83
C VAL A 68 -11.56 3.51 10.06
N ILE A 69 -10.71 4.49 10.34
CA ILE A 69 -10.70 5.77 9.65
C ILE A 69 -10.38 5.43 8.20
N ARG A 70 -11.43 5.43 7.36
CA ARG A 70 -11.28 5.20 5.93
C ARG A 70 -10.40 6.32 5.39
N TYR A 71 -9.35 5.95 4.67
CA TYR A 71 -8.43 6.91 4.08
C TYR A 71 -9.20 7.90 3.20
N ARG A 72 -9.01 9.19 3.48
CA ARG A 72 -9.50 10.29 2.65
C ARG A 72 -8.29 10.96 1.97
N PRO A 73 -8.25 11.02 0.64
CA PRO A 73 -7.15 11.67 -0.03
C PRO A 73 -7.17 13.18 0.24
N SER A 74 -5.99 13.75 0.51
CA SER A 74 -5.83 15.19 0.67
C SER A 74 -5.88 15.89 -0.69
N ALA A 75 -6.16 17.20 -0.71
CA ALA A 75 -6.15 17.98 -1.96
C ALA A 75 -4.80 17.86 -2.70
N ALA A 76 -3.69 17.80 -1.96
CA ALA A 76 -2.37 17.56 -2.53
C ALA A 76 -2.25 16.17 -3.17
N ALA A 77 -2.78 15.12 -2.54
CA ALA A 77 -2.79 13.77 -3.14
C ALA A 77 -3.64 13.73 -4.42
N ILE A 78 -4.79 14.41 -4.42
CA ILE A 78 -5.67 14.51 -5.61
C ILE A 78 -4.95 15.23 -6.74
N SER A 79 -4.37 16.41 -6.49
CA SER A 79 -3.64 17.18 -7.50
C SER A 79 -2.49 16.37 -8.11
N ARG A 80 -1.76 15.61 -7.29
CA ARG A 80 -0.71 14.71 -7.74
C ARG A 80 -1.22 13.54 -8.57
N ALA A 81 -2.37 12.98 -8.21
CA ALA A 81 -3.01 11.92 -8.98
C ALA A 81 -3.54 12.45 -10.32
N GLU A 82 -4.09 13.67 -10.36
CA GLU A 82 -4.54 14.34 -11.58
C GLU A 82 -3.40 14.63 -12.54
N GLU A 83 -2.25 15.09 -12.03
CA GLU A 83 -1.03 15.31 -12.82
C GLU A 83 -0.64 14.03 -13.59
N VAL A 84 -0.65 12.88 -12.92
CA VAL A 84 -0.28 11.60 -13.53
C VAL A 84 -1.35 11.11 -14.51
N MET A 85 -2.63 11.15 -14.11
CA MET A 85 -3.73 10.55 -14.87
C MET A 85 -4.18 11.40 -16.06
N TYR A 86 -4.16 12.73 -15.93
CA TYR A 86 -4.61 13.66 -16.95
C TYR A 86 -3.47 14.39 -17.65
N GLY A 87 -2.28 14.48 -17.04
CA GLY A 87 -1.07 14.95 -17.71
C GLY A 87 -0.30 13.77 -18.29
N TRP A 88 0.48 13.08 -17.45
CA TRP A 88 1.52 12.16 -17.95
C TRP A 88 0.96 11.01 -18.80
N LEU A 89 -0.14 10.40 -18.36
CA LEU A 89 -0.77 9.28 -19.07
C LEU A 89 -1.36 9.69 -20.42
N LEU A 90 -1.82 10.93 -20.57
CA LEU A 90 -2.41 11.41 -21.82
C LEU A 90 -1.37 12.00 -22.77
N ASP A 91 -0.37 12.70 -22.23
CA ASP A 91 0.61 13.45 -23.01
C ASP A 91 1.81 12.60 -23.44
N TYR A 92 2.28 11.68 -22.58
CA TYR A 92 3.51 10.92 -22.84
C TYR A 92 3.27 9.45 -23.21
N ALA A 93 2.10 8.89 -22.91
CA ALA A 93 1.81 7.51 -23.29
C ALA A 93 1.39 7.43 -24.78
N ARG A 94 2.25 6.79 -25.58
CA ARG A 94 2.15 6.79 -27.05
C ARG A 94 0.84 6.22 -27.61
N ASP A 95 0.40 5.10 -27.05
CA ASP A 95 -0.72 4.33 -27.59
C ASP A 95 -1.81 4.13 -26.54
N ASN A 96 -3.06 4.02 -26.99
CA ASN A 96 -4.18 3.70 -26.10
C ASN A 96 -4.00 2.32 -25.42
N GLU A 97 -3.40 1.35 -26.12
CA GLU A 97 -3.09 0.04 -25.50
C GLU A 97 -2.11 0.18 -24.32
N ARG A 98 -1.08 1.03 -24.48
CA ARG A 98 -0.09 1.29 -23.43
C ARG A 98 -0.72 1.98 -22.23
N ARG A 99 -1.65 2.91 -22.46
CA ARG A 99 -2.44 3.55 -21.40
C ARG A 99 -3.24 2.55 -20.58
N VAL A 100 -3.90 1.60 -21.26
CA VAL A 100 -4.63 0.51 -20.61
C VAL A 100 -3.69 -0.37 -19.78
N LEU A 101 -2.52 -0.71 -20.31
CA LEU A 101 -1.52 -1.50 -19.57
C LEU A 101 -1.03 -0.76 -18.32
N LEU A 102 -0.66 0.51 -18.44
CA LEU A 102 -0.23 1.35 -17.33
C LEU A 102 -1.30 1.43 -16.25
N GLY A 103 -2.50 1.88 -16.61
CA GLY A 103 -3.59 2.04 -15.64
C GLY A 103 -3.98 0.72 -14.96
N LYS A 104 -4.06 -0.37 -15.73
CA LYS A 104 -4.42 -1.67 -15.15
C LYS A 104 -3.33 -2.24 -14.25
N TRP A 105 -2.07 -2.11 -14.64
CA TRP A 105 -0.94 -2.51 -13.80
C TRP A 105 -0.92 -1.71 -12.49
N SER A 106 -1.06 -0.38 -12.55
CA SER A 106 -1.08 0.47 -11.36
C SER A 106 -2.19 0.07 -10.39
N MET A 107 -3.40 -0.18 -10.91
CA MET A 107 -4.52 -0.67 -10.11
C MET A 107 -4.28 -2.07 -9.51
N CYS A 108 -3.58 -2.96 -10.22
CA CYS A 108 -3.23 -4.28 -9.69
C CYS A 108 -2.24 -4.20 -8.52
N ILE A 109 -1.38 -3.18 -8.49
CA ILE A 109 -0.45 -2.95 -7.37
C ILE A 109 -1.13 -2.20 -6.22
N ALA A 110 -1.86 -1.12 -6.52
CA ALA A 110 -2.56 -0.30 -5.55
C ALA A 110 -3.68 -1.05 -4.81
N ALA A 111 -4.52 -1.77 -5.55
CA ALA A 111 -5.71 -2.40 -5.02
C ALA A 111 -5.89 -3.82 -5.59
N PRO A 112 -5.01 -4.77 -5.22
CA PRO A 112 -5.07 -6.14 -5.71
C PRO A 112 -6.40 -6.84 -5.37
N HIS A 113 -7.03 -6.46 -4.25
CA HIS A 113 -8.33 -6.98 -3.82
C HIS A 113 -9.50 -6.60 -4.75
N ILE A 114 -9.37 -5.52 -5.54
CA ILE A 114 -10.38 -5.07 -6.51
C ILE A 114 -9.99 -5.47 -7.92
N SER A 115 -8.75 -5.16 -8.30
CA SER A 115 -8.28 -5.28 -9.68
C SER A 115 -7.82 -6.70 -10.04
N GLY A 116 -7.50 -7.52 -9.04
CA GLY A 116 -6.87 -8.82 -9.17
C GLY A 116 -5.38 -8.71 -9.55
N SER A 117 -4.79 -9.84 -9.94
CA SER A 117 -3.39 -9.90 -10.37
C SER A 117 -3.23 -9.45 -11.83
N PHE A 118 -2.13 -8.74 -12.12
CA PHE A 118 -1.77 -8.37 -13.50
C PHE A 118 -1.63 -9.60 -14.41
N ARG A 119 -1.15 -10.74 -13.87
CA ARG A 119 -1.08 -12.01 -14.59
C ARG A 119 -2.46 -12.50 -15.05
N GLN A 120 -3.46 -12.39 -14.18
CA GLN A 120 -4.84 -12.77 -14.51
C GLN A 120 -5.42 -11.85 -15.57
N PHE A 121 -5.15 -10.55 -15.49
CA PHE A 121 -5.53 -9.59 -16.52
C PHE A 121 -4.90 -9.91 -17.89
N CYS A 122 -3.60 -10.22 -17.94
CA CYS A 122 -2.94 -10.64 -19.17
C CYS A 122 -3.59 -11.91 -19.73
N LYS A 123 -3.87 -12.92 -18.90
CA LYS A 123 -4.56 -14.14 -19.31
C LYS A 123 -5.97 -13.85 -19.87
N LYS A 124 -6.75 -13.02 -19.18
CA LYS A 124 -8.12 -12.64 -19.58
C LYS A 124 -8.16 -11.92 -20.91
N THR A 125 -7.14 -11.13 -21.21
CA THR A 125 -7.08 -10.32 -22.43
C THR A 125 -6.23 -10.94 -23.54
N GLY A 126 -5.79 -12.19 -23.38
CA GLY A 126 -4.98 -12.90 -24.39
C GLY A 126 -3.56 -12.36 -24.56
N ARG A 127 -3.03 -11.62 -23.58
CA ARG A 127 -1.68 -11.03 -23.64
C ARG A 127 -0.63 -11.93 -22.99
N VAL A 128 0.53 -12.02 -23.61
CA VAL A 128 1.71 -12.66 -23.00
C VAL A 128 2.28 -11.74 -21.91
N ARG A 129 2.29 -12.21 -20.66
CA ARG A 129 2.74 -11.43 -19.48
C ARG A 129 4.10 -10.77 -19.69
N ARG A 130 5.11 -11.54 -20.09
CA ARG A 130 6.48 -11.04 -20.28
C ARG A 130 6.56 -9.91 -21.30
N THR A 131 5.77 -10.02 -22.38
CA THR A 131 5.69 -8.97 -23.41
C THR A 131 4.99 -7.72 -22.88
N ALA A 132 3.92 -7.89 -22.10
CA ALA A 132 3.21 -6.77 -21.47
C ALA A 132 4.08 -6.05 -20.44
N GLU A 133 4.80 -6.78 -19.58
CA GLU A 133 5.74 -6.23 -18.60
C GLU A 133 6.89 -5.47 -19.28
N ARG A 134 7.46 -6.01 -20.37
CA ARG A 134 8.49 -5.32 -21.14
C ARG A 134 7.97 -4.02 -21.76
N ARG A 135 6.77 -4.04 -22.36
CA ARG A 135 6.15 -2.82 -22.92
C ARG A 135 5.95 -1.78 -21.83
N LEU A 136 5.42 -2.20 -20.69
CA LEU A 136 5.18 -1.33 -19.54
C LEU A 136 6.48 -0.72 -18.98
N PHE A 137 7.56 -1.50 -18.87
CA PHE A 137 8.87 -0.97 -18.47
C PHE A 137 9.38 0.09 -19.45
N ASN A 138 9.30 -0.19 -20.75
CA ASN A 138 9.70 0.76 -21.79
C ASN A 138 8.86 2.05 -21.75
N GLU A 139 7.57 1.97 -21.43
CA GLU A 139 6.74 3.16 -21.25
C GLU A 139 7.18 4.00 -20.05
N PHE A 140 7.45 3.36 -18.91
CA PHE A 140 7.92 4.11 -17.75
C PHE A 140 9.26 4.79 -18.03
N GLN A 141 10.17 4.11 -18.73
CA GLN A 141 11.43 4.70 -19.15
C GLN A 141 11.22 5.89 -20.10
N HIS A 142 10.28 5.77 -21.04
CA HIS A 142 9.95 6.86 -21.94
C HIS A 142 9.38 8.06 -21.20
N ILE A 143 8.37 7.85 -20.35
CA ILE A 143 7.75 8.91 -19.54
C ILE A 143 8.80 9.60 -18.67
N ALA A 144 9.64 8.83 -17.97
CA ALA A 144 10.72 9.37 -17.16
C ALA A 144 11.71 10.22 -17.98
N SER A 145 12.08 9.74 -19.18
CA SER A 145 12.99 10.48 -20.06
C SER A 145 12.40 11.80 -20.58
N GLU A 146 11.08 11.88 -20.78
CA GLU A 146 10.43 13.14 -21.18
C GLU A 146 10.29 14.09 -19.99
N LEU A 147 9.97 13.58 -18.80
CA LEU A 147 9.84 14.40 -17.59
C LEU A 147 11.16 15.04 -17.17
N ILE A 148 12.29 14.34 -17.28
CA ILE A 148 13.62 14.90 -16.95
C ILE A 148 13.97 16.11 -17.84
N LYS A 149 13.47 16.16 -19.08
CA LYS A 149 13.71 17.30 -19.99
C LYS A 149 12.94 18.55 -19.58
N ILE A 150 11.88 18.40 -18.78
CA ILE A 150 11.02 19.49 -18.38
C ILE A 150 11.57 20.07 -17.07
N PRO A 151 11.75 21.39 -16.95
CA PRO A 151 12.30 22.03 -15.74
C PRO A 151 11.33 22.01 -14.54
N GLN A 152 10.26 21.22 -14.58
CA GLN A 152 9.32 21.09 -13.49
C GLN A 152 9.86 20.12 -12.44
N SER A 153 9.81 20.54 -11.18
CA SER A 153 10.21 19.70 -10.06
C SER A 153 9.28 18.49 -9.98
N LEU A 154 9.84 17.30 -10.17
CA LEU A 154 9.12 16.03 -10.04
C LEU A 154 8.74 15.84 -8.57
N GLN A 155 7.46 15.94 -8.24
CA GLN A 155 7.02 15.78 -6.86
C GLN A 155 7.22 14.35 -6.39
N GLU A 156 7.77 14.18 -5.18
CA GLU A 156 7.97 12.87 -4.58
C GLU A 156 6.62 12.17 -4.32
N PRO A 157 6.55 10.84 -4.56
CA PRO A 157 5.38 10.05 -4.27
C PRO A 157 5.27 9.82 -2.76
N ASN A 158 4.05 9.58 -2.28
CA ASN A 158 3.88 9.13 -0.90
C ASN A 158 4.31 7.65 -0.74
N TRP A 159 5.59 7.44 -0.41
CA TRP A 159 6.21 6.11 -0.30
C TRP A 159 5.50 5.16 0.67
N ASN A 160 4.86 5.69 1.73
CA ASN A 160 4.09 4.86 2.67
C ASN A 160 2.93 4.13 1.99
N ARG A 161 2.36 4.71 0.92
CA ARG A 161 1.25 4.11 0.17
C ARG A 161 1.70 3.22 -0.97
N VAL A 162 2.91 3.43 -1.47
CA VAL A 162 3.52 2.65 -2.55
C VAL A 162 4.44 1.56 -2.01
N SER A 163 4.31 1.21 -0.73
CA SER A 163 5.11 0.21 -0.01
C SER A 163 5.35 -1.12 -0.76
N PRO A 164 4.42 -1.69 -1.56
CA PRO A 164 4.69 -2.90 -2.34
C PRO A 164 5.77 -2.74 -3.43
N MET A 165 6.14 -1.51 -3.78
CA MET A 165 7.17 -1.20 -4.77
C MET A 165 8.54 -0.92 -4.16
N MET A 166 8.63 -0.78 -2.84
CA MET A 166 9.91 -0.57 -2.17
C MET A 166 10.69 -1.90 -2.15
N PRO A 167 12.00 -1.90 -2.46
CA PRO A 167 12.84 -3.09 -2.36
C PRO A 167 12.90 -3.51 -0.89
N ASN A 168 12.08 -4.50 -0.50
CA ASN A 168 11.99 -5.08 0.84
C ASN A 168 12.34 -4.10 1.96
N SER A 169 11.67 -2.95 2.03
CA SER A 169 11.56 -2.27 3.32
C SER A 169 10.73 -3.22 4.14
N ASP A 170 11.40 -3.93 5.04
CA ASP A 170 10.90 -4.95 5.94
C ASP A 170 9.82 -4.34 6.87
N THR A 171 8.69 -3.90 6.32
CA THR A 171 7.46 -3.62 7.08
C THR A 171 6.78 -4.95 7.33
N ASP A 172 7.52 -5.81 8.02
CA ASP A 172 6.95 -6.78 8.91
C ASP A 172 6.15 -5.96 9.93
N PHE A 173 4.86 -5.75 9.65
CA PHE A 173 3.97 -5.00 10.55
C PHE A 173 3.92 -5.67 11.94
N ASP A 174 4.35 -6.92 12.05
CA ASP A 174 4.63 -7.61 13.32
C ASP A 174 5.80 -7.00 14.12
N LYS A 175 6.74 -6.30 13.48
CA LYS A 175 7.83 -5.53 14.11
C LYS A 175 7.45 -4.07 14.42
N LEU A 176 6.44 -3.52 13.73
CA LEU A 176 5.83 -2.23 14.05
C LEU A 176 4.69 -2.34 15.06
N ARG A 177 4.27 -3.57 15.40
CA ARG A 177 3.53 -3.79 16.63
C ARG A 177 4.48 -3.37 17.75
N GLU A 178 4.27 -2.17 18.29
CA GLU A 178 4.86 -1.79 19.57
C GLU A 178 4.72 -3.02 20.47
N PRO A 179 5.82 -3.56 21.04
CA PRO A 179 5.69 -4.62 22.03
C PRO A 179 4.62 -4.13 22.99
N LEU A 180 3.55 -4.92 23.23
CA LEU A 180 2.41 -4.55 24.06
C LEU A 180 2.91 -4.00 25.41
N THR A 181 3.27 -2.72 25.45
CA THR A 181 3.89 -2.13 26.61
C THR A 181 2.76 -1.64 27.47
N LYS A 182 2.84 -2.09 28.73
CA LYS A 182 2.28 -1.48 29.93
C LYS A 182 0.89 -1.88 30.43
N TYR A 183 0.09 -2.68 29.73
CA TYR A 183 -1.20 -3.12 30.30
C TYR A 183 -1.25 -4.56 30.85
N ALA A 184 -0.19 -5.36 30.69
CA ALA A 184 -0.18 -6.75 31.19
C ALA A 184 0.49 -6.95 32.57
N LEU A 185 1.14 -5.92 33.14
CA LEU A 185 2.00 -6.08 34.32
C LEU A 185 1.82 -5.00 35.42
N HIS A 186 0.77 -4.18 35.38
CA HIS A 186 0.57 -3.09 36.35
C HIS A 186 0.32 -3.56 37.82
N GLY A 187 0.50 -4.83 38.13
CA GLY A 187 0.34 -5.36 39.50
C GLY A 187 1.31 -6.48 39.88
N MET A 188 2.33 -6.76 39.05
CA MET A 188 3.32 -7.81 39.36
C MET A 188 4.66 -7.17 39.73
N THR A 189 5.24 -7.62 40.85
CA THR A 189 6.60 -7.23 41.25
C THR A 189 7.61 -7.79 40.25
N SER A 190 8.77 -7.13 40.10
CA SER A 190 9.81 -7.49 39.12
C SER A 190 10.31 -8.93 39.22
N ASP A 191 10.11 -9.57 40.37
CA ASP A 191 10.62 -10.91 40.68
C ASP A 191 9.51 -11.99 40.69
N ALA A 192 8.30 -11.65 40.25
CA ALA A 192 7.18 -12.58 40.20
C ALA A 192 7.38 -13.63 39.10
N LYS A 193 7.95 -14.79 39.47
CA LYS A 193 7.99 -15.97 38.60
C LYS A 193 6.67 -16.73 38.73
N PRO A 194 6.03 -17.14 37.63
CA PRO A 194 4.85 -18.00 37.71
C PRO A 194 5.21 -19.32 38.40
N ILE A 195 4.62 -19.56 39.57
CA ILE A 195 4.75 -20.83 40.30
C ILE A 195 3.60 -21.72 39.83
N TYR A 196 3.94 -22.86 39.24
CA TYR A 196 2.95 -23.89 38.93
C TYR A 196 2.66 -24.70 40.20
N ASP A 197 1.50 -24.45 40.81
CA ASP A 197 0.98 -25.27 41.91
C ASP A 197 -0.14 -26.19 41.40
N PRO A 198 0.12 -27.50 41.23
CA PRO A 198 -0.87 -28.45 40.74
C PRO A 198 -2.01 -28.71 41.75
N ALA A 199 -1.84 -28.34 43.03
CA ALA A 199 -2.85 -28.47 44.07
C ALA A 199 -3.74 -27.22 44.20
N SER A 200 -3.51 -26.17 43.41
CA SER A 200 -4.26 -24.92 43.49
C SER A 200 -5.74 -25.13 43.11
N PRO A 201 -6.69 -24.73 43.98
CA PRO A 201 -8.12 -24.85 43.70
C PRO A 201 -8.57 -23.97 42.51
N GLU A 202 -7.84 -22.89 42.23
CA GLU A 202 -8.11 -21.99 41.11
C GLU A 202 -7.78 -22.66 39.77
N LEU A 203 -6.70 -23.43 39.72
CA LEU A 203 -6.28 -24.19 38.55
C LEU A 203 -7.29 -25.30 38.23
N ALA A 204 -7.79 -26.01 39.26
CA ALA A 204 -8.86 -26.99 39.11
C ALA A 204 -10.17 -26.36 38.59
N ALA A 205 -10.54 -25.18 39.08
CA ALA A 205 -11.71 -24.45 38.62
C ALA A 205 -11.57 -23.97 37.16
N LEU A 206 -10.36 -23.54 36.77
CA LEU A 206 -10.04 -23.14 35.40
C LEU A 206 -10.13 -24.33 34.42
N ILE A 207 -9.55 -25.48 34.77
CA ILE A 207 -9.64 -26.71 33.98
C ILE A 207 -11.11 -27.08 33.75
N LYS A 208 -11.92 -27.07 34.81
CA LYS A 208 -13.35 -27.39 34.72
C LYS A 208 -14.12 -26.42 33.81
N ARG A 209 -13.79 -25.12 33.82
CA ARG A 209 -14.37 -24.13 32.89
C ARG A 209 -13.96 -24.39 31.45
N LEU A 210 -12.69 -24.68 31.20
CA LEU A 210 -12.17 -24.95 29.86
C LEU A 210 -12.78 -26.23 29.28
N GLU A 211 -12.91 -27.29 30.07
CA GLU A 211 -13.60 -28.52 29.66
C GLU A 211 -15.07 -28.26 29.29
N LYS A 212 -15.78 -27.46 30.09
CA LYS A 212 -17.18 -27.10 29.80
C LYS A 212 -17.30 -26.31 28.49
N ALA A 213 -16.40 -25.36 28.26
CA ALA A 213 -16.35 -24.58 27.02
C ALA A 213 -16.01 -25.45 25.80
N ASN A 214 -15.07 -26.39 25.94
CA ASN A 214 -14.71 -27.32 24.88
C ASN A 214 -15.85 -28.29 24.54
N ARG A 215 -16.59 -28.78 25.55
CA ARG A 215 -17.81 -29.58 25.33
C ARG A 215 -18.86 -28.79 24.56
N ARG A 216 -19.03 -27.50 24.86
CA ARG A 216 -19.96 -26.62 24.11
C ARG A 216 -19.53 -26.48 22.64
N ARG A 217 -18.24 -26.17 22.39
CA ARG A 217 -17.69 -26.07 21.03
C ARG A 217 -17.81 -27.38 20.25
N GLN A 218 -17.62 -28.53 20.90
CA GLN A 218 -17.80 -29.84 20.25
C GLN A 218 -19.26 -30.12 19.92
N ARG A 219 -20.22 -29.69 20.76
CA ARG A 219 -21.66 -29.80 20.45
C ARG A 219 -22.04 -28.91 19.28
N GLU A 220 -21.56 -27.67 19.25
CA GLU A 220 -21.78 -26.72 18.15
C GLU A 220 -21.19 -27.26 16.84
N LYS A 221 -19.98 -27.87 16.87
CA LYS A 221 -19.37 -28.53 15.70
C LYS A 221 -20.05 -29.80 15.22
N ARG A 222 -20.82 -30.49 16.07
CA ARG A 222 -21.59 -31.70 15.69
C ARG A 222 -23.00 -31.37 15.22
N ALA A 223 -23.49 -30.16 15.51
CA ALA A 223 -24.80 -29.66 15.11
C ALA A 223 -24.76 -28.84 13.80
N ALA A 224 -23.56 -28.51 13.32
CA ALA A 224 -23.28 -27.97 12.00
C ALA A 224 -22.87 -29.09 11.04
#